data_AF-A0ABD5RQZ9-F1
#
_entry.id   AF-A0ABD5RQZ9-F1
#
_cell.length_a   1.000
_cell.length_b   1.000
_cell.length_c   1.000
_cell.angle_alpha   90.00
_cell.angle_beta   90.00
_cell.angle_gamma   90.00
#
_symmetry.space_group_name_H-M   'P 1'
#
loop_
_entity.id
_entity.type
_entity.pdbx_description
1 polymer ?
#
loop_
_entity_poly.entity_id
_entity_poly.type
_entity_poly.pdbx_seq_one_letter_code
_entity_poly.pdbx_strand_id
1 'polypeptide(L)' 'MSKADLQRPARERTTRRKAVLFCPTCGHESHARRGDWLVEHRPTDEGDVVAVSCPTCETTLTVEPAFCG' A
#
# COMPACT_ATOMS: atom_id res chain seq x y z
N MET A 1 -45.85 19.42 2.85
CA MET A 1 -45.10 18.47 3.70
C MET A 1 -44.99 17.14 2.97
N SER A 2 -43.92 16.37 3.25
CA SER A 2 -43.54 15.02 2.76
C SER A 2 -42.27 15.04 1.88
N LYS A 3 -41.08 15.15 2.51
CA LYS A 3 -40.12 14.07 2.83
C LYS A 3 -39.72 13.29 1.56
N ALA A 4 -38.75 13.80 0.81
CA ALA A 4 -37.32 13.54 0.95
C ALA A 4 -36.94 12.12 0.53
N ASP A 5 -36.50 12.02 -0.73
CA ASP A 5 -35.65 10.98 -1.30
C ASP A 5 -34.70 10.35 -0.27
N LEU A 6 -34.97 9.09 0.08
CA LEU A 6 -33.98 8.22 0.69
C LEU A 6 -33.04 7.68 -0.39
N GLN A 7 -32.36 8.57 -1.11
CA GLN A 7 -31.17 8.19 -1.84
C GLN A 7 -30.06 8.01 -0.81
N ARG A 8 -29.77 6.77 -0.40
CA ARG A 8 -28.53 6.44 0.31
C ARG A 8 -27.39 7.05 -0.50
N PRO A 9 -26.50 7.89 0.08
CA PRO A 9 -25.34 8.35 -0.65
C PRO A 9 -24.60 7.09 -1.07
N ALA A 10 -24.50 6.88 -2.38
CA ALA A 10 -23.59 5.90 -2.94
C ALA A 10 -22.25 6.17 -2.23
N ARG A 11 -21.71 5.17 -1.52
CA ARG A 11 -20.37 5.27 -0.93
C ARG A 11 -19.50 5.80 -2.03
N GLU A 12 -19.15 7.07 -1.89
CA GLU A 12 -18.31 7.79 -2.81
C GLU A 12 -17.09 6.89 -2.95
N ARG A 13 -16.92 6.30 -4.14
CA ARG A 13 -15.77 5.44 -4.44
C ARG A 13 -14.58 6.38 -4.32
N THR A 14 -14.06 6.53 -3.11
CA THR A 14 -12.89 7.33 -2.84
C THR A 14 -11.86 6.80 -3.80
N THR A 15 -11.55 7.61 -4.80
CA THR A 15 -10.51 7.33 -5.78
C THR A 15 -9.30 6.96 -4.94
N ARG A 16 -8.95 5.66 -4.92
CA ARG A 16 -7.97 5.02 -4.03
C ARG A 16 -6.82 5.99 -3.82
N ARG A 17 -6.81 6.71 -2.68
CA ARG A 17 -5.82 7.74 -2.43
C ARG A 17 -4.46 7.03 -2.49
N LYS A 18 -3.59 7.52 -3.37
CA LYS A 18 -2.24 6.99 -3.53
C LYS A 18 -1.54 7.21 -2.18
N ALA A 19 -1.49 6.19 -1.34
CA ALA A 19 -0.79 6.28 -0.07
C ALA A 19 0.69 6.57 -0.35
N VAL A 20 1.26 7.56 0.32
CA VAL A 20 2.70 7.82 0.35
C VAL A 20 3.25 7.03 1.53
N LEU A 21 4.29 6.23 1.30
CA LEU A 21 5.09 5.64 2.37
C LEU A 21 6.25 6.57 2.67
N PHE A 22 6.76 6.45 3.89
CA PHE A 22 7.92 7.18 4.37
C PHE A 22 8.89 6.17 4.99
N CYS A 23 10.17 6.29 4.66
CA CYS A 23 11.22 5.51 5.28
C CYS A 23 11.53 6.09 6.66
N PRO A 24 11.42 5.30 7.75
CA PRO A 24 11.68 5.80 9.10
C PRO A 24 13.17 6.06 9.37
N THR A 25 14.07 5.60 8.49
CA THR A 25 15.52 5.72 8.69
C THR A 25 16.09 6.96 8.00
N CYS A 26 15.83 7.15 6.71
CA CYS A 26 16.40 8.25 5.92
C CYS A 26 15.39 9.33 5.53
N GLY A 27 14.09 9.12 5.80
CA GLY A 27 13.03 10.05 5.43
C GLY A 27 12.65 10.02 3.95
N HIS A 28 13.08 9.01 3.17
CA HIS A 28 12.65 8.85 1.78
C HIS A 28 11.13 8.70 1.69
N GLU A 29 10.49 9.43 0.78
CA GLU A 29 9.03 9.44 0.62
C GLU A 29 8.65 9.03 -0.80
N SER A 30 7.74 8.07 -0.93
CA SER A 30 7.32 7.62 -2.24
C SER A 30 5.99 6.88 -2.25
N HIS A 31 5.34 6.81 -3.40
CA HIS A 31 4.02 6.20 -3.54
C HIS A 31 4.05 4.69 -3.24
N ALA A 32 3.17 4.20 -2.36
CA ALA A 32 3.16 2.83 -1.86
C ALA A 32 3.07 1.73 -2.95
N ARG A 33 2.41 2.00 -4.09
CA ARG A 33 2.16 1.00 -5.15
C ARG A 33 2.78 1.31 -6.52
N ARG A 34 3.21 2.55 -6.76
CA ARG A 34 3.81 3.00 -8.03
C ARG A 34 5.03 3.88 -7.79
N GLY A 35 5.57 3.83 -6.59
CA GLY A 35 6.79 4.53 -6.22
C GLY A 35 8.02 3.73 -6.62
N ASP A 36 9.14 4.17 -6.09
CA ASP A 36 10.50 3.66 -6.30
C ASP A 36 10.96 2.72 -5.17
N TRP A 37 10.03 2.24 -4.34
CA TRP A 37 10.32 1.22 -3.35
C TRP A 37 10.84 -0.05 -4.03
N LEU A 38 11.90 -0.61 -3.47
CA LEU A 38 12.45 -1.88 -3.92
C LEU A 38 11.52 -2.99 -3.44
N VAL A 39 10.98 -3.78 -4.37
CA VAL A 39 10.04 -4.86 -4.08
C VAL A 39 10.71 -6.18 -4.47
N GLU A 40 10.90 -7.05 -3.49
CA GLU A 40 11.53 -8.36 -3.68
C GLU A 40 10.57 -9.47 -3.27
N HIS A 41 10.37 -10.43 -4.18
CA HIS A 41 9.66 -11.66 -3.87
C HIS A 41 10.65 -12.69 -3.35
N ARG A 42 10.39 -13.24 -2.17
CA ARG A 42 11.25 -14.24 -1.54
C ARG A 42 10.42 -15.48 -1.22
N PRO A 43 10.81 -16.68 -1.69
CA PRO A 43 10.17 -17.91 -1.26
C PRO A 43 10.54 -18.20 0.20
N THR A 44 9.57 -18.66 0.98
CA THR A 44 9.76 -19.15 2.35
C THR A 44 9.03 -20.47 2.53
N ASP A 45 9.31 -21.19 3.62
CA ASP A 45 8.64 -22.48 3.92
C ASP A 45 7.11 -22.34 4.10
N GLU A 46 6.64 -21.15 4.47
CA GLU A 46 5.22 -20.83 4.70
C GLU A 46 4.53 -20.23 3.47
N GLY A 47 5.27 -19.99 2.39
CA GLY A 47 4.79 -19.38 1.15
C GLY A 47 5.66 -18.22 0.66
N ASP A 48 5.31 -17.64 -0.49
CA ASP A 48 6.01 -16.48 -1.00
C ASP A 48 5.71 -15.24 -0.14
N VAL A 49 6.73 -14.43 0.12
CA VAL A 49 6.60 -13.12 0.77
C VAL A 49 7.11 -12.01 -0.15
N VAL A 50 6.57 -10.82 0.05
CA VAL A 50 7.01 -9.59 -0.60
C VAL A 50 7.67 -8.70 0.44
N ALA A 51 8.97 -8.49 0.28
CA ALA A 51 9.72 -7.51 1.06
C ALA A 51 9.75 -6.17 0.31
N VAL A 52 9.42 -5.09 1.00
CA VAL A 52 9.48 -3.73 0.47
C VAL A 52 10.58 -2.96 1.21
N SER A 53 11.58 -2.46 0.48
CA SER A 53 12.75 -1.80 1.04
C SER A 53 12.96 -0.41 0.47
N CYS A 54 13.61 0.46 1.24
CA CYS A 54 13.98 1.79 0.82
C CYS A 54 15.09 1.76 -0.25
N PRO A 55 14.96 2.50 -1.38
CA PRO A 55 16.00 2.54 -2.40
C PRO A 55 17.26 3.31 -1.98
N THR A 56 17.15 4.16 -0.95
CA THR A 56 18.23 5.06 -0.52
C THR A 56 19.11 4.44 0.56
N CYS A 57 18.51 3.76 1.54
CA CYS A 57 19.23 3.19 2.68
C CYS A 57 18.96 1.69 2.90
N GLU A 58 18.25 1.05 1.97
CA GLU A 58 17.96 -0.39 1.97
C GLU A 58 17.15 -0.91 3.16
N THR A 59 16.70 -0.02 4.07
CA THR A 59 15.83 -0.39 5.19
C THR A 59 14.55 -1.06 4.67
N THR A 60 14.31 -2.30 5.11
CA THR A 60 13.05 -3.00 4.88
C THR A 60 11.93 -2.32 5.67
N LEU A 61 10.92 -1.84 4.95
CA LEU A 61 9.75 -1.17 5.50
C LEU A 61 8.68 -2.16 5.95
N THR A 62 8.42 -3.18 5.13
CA THR A 62 7.43 -4.20 5.42
C THR A 62 7.79 -5.50 4.73
N VAL A 63 7.35 -6.61 5.33
CA VAL A 63 7.37 -7.94 4.73
C VAL A 63 5.96 -8.48 4.89
N GLU A 64 5.29 -8.70 3.76
CA GLU A 64 3.91 -9.19 3.74
C GLU A 64 3.84 -10.49 2.94
N PRO A 65 2.91 -11.42 3.26
CA PRO A 65 2.66 -12.57 2.41
C PRO A 65 2.31 -12.11 0.99
N ALA A 66 2.91 -12.77 0.00
CA ALA A 66 2.55 -12.59 -1.39
C ALA A 66 1.22 -13.31 -1.63
N PHE A 67 0.11 -12.61 -1.39
CA PHE A 67 -1.19 -13.11 -1.81
C PHE A 67 -1.22 -13.09 -3.35
N CYS A 68 -0.91 -14.23 -3.97
CA CYS A 68 -1.30 -14.48 -5.36
C CYS A 68 -2.83 -14.52 -5.40
N GLY A 69 -3.42 -13.43 -5.90
CA GLY A 69 -4.85 -13.32 -6.21
C GLY A 69 -5.11 -13.48 -7.69
#